data_AF-A0A2J6X2U1-F1
#
_entry.id   AF-A0A2J6X2U1-F1
#
_cell.length_a   1.000
_cell.length_b   1.000
_cell.length_c   1.000
_cell.angle_alpha   90.00
_cell.angle_beta   90.00
_cell.angle_gamma   90.00
#
_symmetry.space_group_name_H-M   'P 1'
#
loop_
_entity.id
_entity.type
_entity.pdbx_description
1 polymer ?
#
loop_
_entity_poly.entity_id
_entity_poly.type
_entity_poly.pdbx_seq_one_letter_code
_entity_poly.pdbx_strand_id
1 'polypeptide(L)'
;TFQSRRNFNSLLGLPIALARLRTHDRYAVLEFAGEHLAPLVAAFPPHLAVITPGADPQAVALLQQHGASVLTAPADDCYILADEFAIRATDISFRRDGVTFIARGPGLELPVFTPLFGPPGVSAALAAIAVGLYYHISPESIQYALTRLEPPAGRLRPLRGKNGEMILDDSFNATLPAMMAALPAQRRIAVLGTPAELPAIDPTPMLSELGGQAARSADYLVLKGTGAATMVHAARLVKPTIPIHVVDTNTAAQMSLPSERGAGDLVLVCGGAGERLEQVIAPLLADDELPADCLVRQEPAWRSVRIGDPGRPTWVYLDLTAIADNVRALRHHAGVPLMVVLKGDGYGHGAARVARAALAAGAEMLAVATVGEGRSLRAQGISAPILVLGYTPPWQVAEAIRLDLMVTLFDDDTAQALSIAALELGRSARVHIKVDTGMARLGLP
;
A
#
# COMPACT_ATOMS: atom_id res chain seq x y z
N THR A 1 27.71 4.15 22.36
CA THR A 1 26.37 3.58 22.14
C THR A 1 26.38 2.87 20.82
N PHE A 2 26.18 1.56 20.83
CA PHE A 2 25.92 0.79 19.63
C PHE A 2 24.52 1.08 19.13
N GLN A 3 24.36 1.17 17.82
CA GLN A 3 23.05 1.21 17.17
C GLN A 3 23.07 0.20 16.04
N SER A 4 22.04 -0.64 15.96
CA SER A 4 21.86 -1.53 14.81
C SER A 4 21.81 -0.68 13.55
N ARG A 5 22.83 -0.80 12.69
CA ARG A 5 22.84 -0.10 11.42
C ARG A 5 21.94 -0.84 10.44
N ARG A 6 21.10 -0.10 9.71
CA ARG A 6 20.27 -0.60 8.59
C ARG A 6 19.15 -1.55 9.05
N ASN A 7 18.41 -2.12 8.10
CA ASN A 7 17.34 -3.09 8.33
C ASN A 7 17.86 -4.49 8.72
N PHE A 8 18.88 -4.59 9.58
CA PHE A 8 19.25 -5.86 10.23
C PHE A 8 18.35 -6.11 11.43
N ASN A 9 17.05 -6.05 11.19
CA ASN A 9 16.00 -6.07 12.20
C ASN A 9 15.15 -7.36 12.14
N SER A 10 15.38 -8.25 11.17
CA SER A 10 14.70 -9.54 11.10
C SER A 10 15.33 -10.59 12.03
N LEU A 11 14.72 -11.79 12.09
CA LEU A 11 15.29 -12.96 12.79
C LEU A 11 16.71 -13.33 12.33
N LEU A 12 17.07 -13.01 11.08
CA LEU A 12 18.43 -13.20 10.58
C LEU A 12 19.32 -11.97 10.81
N GLY A 13 18.74 -10.77 10.78
CA GLY A 13 19.46 -9.52 10.96
C GLY A 13 19.91 -9.27 12.41
N LEU A 14 19.04 -9.59 13.38
CA LEU A 14 19.30 -9.28 14.79
C LEU A 14 20.55 -9.99 15.34
N PRO A 15 20.81 -11.29 15.07
CA PRO A 15 22.07 -11.94 15.48
C PRO A 15 23.31 -11.26 14.87
N ILE A 16 23.22 -10.78 13.62
CA ILE A 16 24.30 -10.05 12.96
C ILE A 16 24.53 -8.70 13.64
N ALA A 17 23.47 -8.00 14.06
CA ALA A 17 23.59 -6.76 14.82
C ALA A 17 24.25 -7.01 16.18
N LEU A 18 23.80 -8.03 16.92
CA LEU A 18 24.36 -8.41 18.23
C LEU A 18 25.83 -8.81 18.15
N ALA A 19 26.24 -9.56 17.12
CA ALA A 19 27.63 -9.98 16.92
C ALA A 19 28.61 -8.80 16.71
N ARG A 20 28.10 -7.58 16.48
CA ARG A 20 28.92 -6.38 16.27
C ARG A 20 29.08 -5.52 17.53
N LEU A 21 28.44 -5.90 18.64
CA LEU A 21 28.62 -5.25 19.94
C LEU A 21 30.09 -5.35 20.39
N ARG A 22 30.61 -4.26 20.94
CA ARG A 22 31.99 -4.18 21.42
C ARG A 22 32.00 -3.96 22.93
N THR A 23 33.10 -4.33 23.57
CA THR A 23 33.28 -4.21 25.03
C THR A 23 33.22 -2.77 25.56
N HIS A 24 33.40 -1.76 24.70
CA HIS A 24 33.26 -0.34 25.07
C HIS A 24 31.83 0.22 24.86
N ASP A 25 30.90 -0.57 24.32
CA ASP A 25 29.52 -0.14 24.14
C ASP A 25 28.79 -0.17 25.48
N ARG A 26 28.53 1.02 26.04
CA ARG A 26 27.75 1.17 27.28
C ARG A 26 26.24 1.02 27.11
N TYR A 27 25.75 1.25 25.89
CA TYR A 27 24.34 1.21 25.52
C TYR A 27 24.23 0.60 24.13
N ALA A 28 23.15 -0.15 23.86
CA ALA A 28 22.84 -0.73 22.57
C ALA A 28 21.39 -0.43 22.19
N VAL A 29 21.18 0.11 20.99
CA VAL A 29 19.85 0.29 20.39
C VAL A 29 19.71 -0.75 19.29
N LEU A 30 18.74 -1.63 19.42
CA LEU A 30 18.50 -2.74 18.50
C LEU A 30 17.11 -2.58 17.91
N GLU A 31 17.04 -2.55 16.59
CA GLU A 31 15.78 -2.57 15.87
C GLU A 31 15.35 -4.03 15.62
N PHE A 32 14.07 -4.34 15.84
CA PHE A 32 13.49 -5.64 15.53
C PHE A 32 12.16 -5.48 14.80
N ALA A 33 12.01 -6.17 13.67
CA ALA A 33 10.81 -6.23 12.86
C ALA A 33 10.30 -7.67 12.83
N GLY A 34 9.12 -7.91 13.40
CA GLY A 34 8.49 -9.23 13.41
C GLY A 34 7.17 -9.24 14.19
N GLU A 35 6.34 -10.26 13.92
CA GLU A 35 4.99 -10.40 14.49
C GLU A 35 5.00 -11.06 15.90
N HIS A 36 6.16 -11.46 16.40
CA HIS A 36 6.31 -12.28 17.61
C HIS A 36 6.77 -11.47 18.82
N LEU A 37 5.99 -10.47 19.23
CA LEU A 37 6.29 -9.64 20.40
C LEU A 37 6.32 -10.46 21.71
N ALA A 38 5.38 -11.39 21.90
CA ALA A 38 5.26 -12.16 23.15
C ALA A 38 6.48 -13.04 23.47
N PRO A 39 7.01 -13.87 22.55
CA PRO A 39 8.26 -14.60 22.81
C PRO A 39 9.45 -13.70 23.12
N LEU A 40 9.54 -12.54 22.46
CA LEU A 40 10.62 -11.58 22.70
C LEU A 40 10.54 -10.98 24.11
N VAL A 41 9.36 -10.52 24.52
CA VAL A 41 9.12 -9.95 25.85
C VAL A 41 9.32 -11.00 26.95
N ALA A 42 8.92 -12.25 26.71
CA ALA A 42 9.14 -13.34 27.67
C ALA A 42 10.64 -13.66 27.87
N ALA A 43 11.43 -13.64 26.78
CA ALA A 43 12.87 -13.91 26.84
C ALA A 43 13.68 -12.71 27.36
N PHE A 44 13.26 -11.50 27.02
CA PHE A 44 13.95 -10.24 27.35
C PHE A 44 12.92 -9.20 27.82
N PRO A 45 12.43 -9.31 29.07
CA PRO A 45 11.42 -8.39 29.59
C PRO A 45 11.99 -6.97 29.67
N PRO A 46 11.36 -5.98 29.01
CA PRO A 46 11.86 -4.61 29.03
C PRO A 46 11.54 -3.93 30.36
N HIS A 47 12.44 -3.07 30.84
CA HIS A 47 12.16 -2.20 31.99
C HIS A 47 11.15 -1.10 31.64
N LEU A 48 11.32 -0.50 30.45
CA LEU A 48 10.45 0.54 29.90
C LEU A 48 10.06 0.14 28.48
N ALA A 49 8.78 0.23 28.17
CA ALA A 49 8.24 0.07 26.82
C ALA A 49 7.53 1.35 26.40
N VAL A 50 7.73 1.75 25.15
CA VAL A 50 7.08 2.93 24.55
C VAL A 50 6.19 2.48 23.42
N ILE A 51 4.91 2.80 23.52
CA ILE A 51 3.88 2.39 22.58
C ILE A 51 3.44 3.61 21.79
N THR A 52 3.71 3.56 20.49
CA THR A 52 3.33 4.62 19.54
C THR A 52 1.82 4.62 19.29
N PRO A 53 1.25 5.73 18.81
CA PRO A 53 -0.17 5.83 18.46
C PRO A 53 -0.60 4.70 17.51
N GLY A 54 -1.81 4.16 17.73
CA GLY A 54 -2.39 3.12 16.87
C GLY A 54 -1.88 1.69 17.10
N ALA A 55 -1.02 1.47 18.10
CA ALA A 55 -0.58 0.12 18.46
C ALA A 55 -1.71 -0.73 19.08
N ASP A 56 -1.58 -2.06 18.96
CA ASP A 56 -2.53 -3.03 19.50
C ASP A 56 -2.64 -2.90 21.04
N PRO A 57 -3.84 -2.66 21.61
CA PRO A 57 -4.05 -2.64 23.06
C PRO A 57 -3.58 -3.90 23.78
N GLN A 58 -3.56 -5.07 23.11
CA GLN A 58 -3.07 -6.32 23.70
C GLN A 58 -1.56 -6.27 24.01
N ALA A 59 -0.79 -5.49 23.25
CA ALA A 59 0.64 -5.32 23.49
C ALA A 59 0.92 -4.65 24.84
N VAL A 60 0.10 -3.67 25.23
CA VAL A 60 0.23 -2.97 26.52
C VAL A 60 0.05 -3.94 27.68
N ALA A 61 -1.03 -4.73 27.65
CA ALA A 61 -1.33 -5.70 28.71
C ALA A 61 -0.23 -6.77 28.84
N LEU A 62 0.26 -7.28 27.71
CA LEU A 62 1.36 -8.24 27.65
C LEU A 62 2.64 -7.70 28.31
N LEU A 63 3.02 -6.45 28.00
CA LEU A 63 4.21 -5.81 28.55
C LEU A 63 4.09 -5.56 30.06
N GLN A 64 2.92 -5.09 30.51
CA GLN A 64 2.64 -4.87 31.93
C GLN A 64 2.65 -6.18 32.73
N GLN A 65 2.10 -7.27 32.16
CA GLN A 65 2.16 -8.61 32.78
C GLN A 65 3.59 -9.11 33.00
N HIS A 66 4.54 -8.64 32.20
CA HIS A 66 5.97 -8.96 32.34
C HIS A 66 6.75 -7.89 33.13
N GLY A 67 6.06 -6.98 33.82
CA GLY A 67 6.65 -6.01 34.73
C GLY A 67 7.27 -4.77 34.08
N ALA A 68 7.00 -4.52 32.79
CA ALA A 68 7.47 -3.32 32.11
C ALA A 68 6.67 -2.09 32.55
N SER A 69 7.35 -0.97 32.80
CA SER A 69 6.72 0.35 32.77
C SER A 69 6.32 0.66 31.33
N VAL A 70 5.06 1.05 31.07
CA VAL A 70 4.58 1.26 29.70
C VAL A 70 4.15 2.71 29.49
N LEU A 71 4.86 3.40 28.60
CA LEU A 71 4.48 4.69 28.03
C LEU A 71 3.52 4.46 26.88
N THR A 72 2.32 5.02 26.97
CA THR A 72 1.28 4.91 25.94
C THR A 72 0.99 6.25 25.30
N ALA A 73 0.76 6.25 23.99
CA ALA A 73 0.40 7.45 23.24
C ALA A 73 -1.10 7.43 22.89
N PRO A 74 -1.98 8.13 23.63
CA PRO A 74 -3.39 8.23 23.28
C PRO A 74 -3.63 9.05 21.99
N ALA A 75 -2.67 9.88 21.61
CA ALA A 75 -2.67 10.70 20.40
C ALA A 75 -1.23 11.01 19.98
N ASP A 76 -1.03 11.49 18.75
CA ASP A 76 0.30 11.81 18.20
C ASP A 76 1.06 12.88 19.01
N ASP A 77 0.33 13.73 19.73
CA ASP A 77 0.85 14.87 20.49
C ASP A 77 0.96 14.60 22.00
N CYS A 78 0.73 13.37 22.47
CA CYS A 78 0.67 13.07 23.90
C CYS A 78 1.24 11.70 24.24
N TYR A 79 2.01 11.63 25.33
CA TYR A 79 2.42 10.38 25.97
C TYR A 79 2.04 10.39 27.44
N ILE A 80 1.56 9.24 27.91
CA ILE A 80 1.14 9.01 29.29
C ILE A 80 1.92 7.81 29.83
N LEU A 81 2.56 8.00 30.99
CA LEU A 81 3.06 6.91 31.83
C LEU A 81 2.09 6.71 33.00
N ALA A 82 1.10 5.83 32.81
CA ALA A 82 0.09 5.46 33.82
C ALA A 82 -0.28 6.62 34.78
N ASP A 83 -0.36 6.35 36.09
CA ASP A 83 -0.70 7.35 37.12
C ASP A 83 0.49 8.26 37.52
N GLU A 84 1.63 8.19 36.80
CA GLU A 84 2.86 8.88 37.19
C GLU A 84 3.01 10.25 36.51
N PHE A 85 2.88 10.31 35.18
CA PHE A 85 2.94 11.59 34.47
C PHE A 85 2.35 11.54 33.06
N ALA A 86 1.94 12.70 32.57
CA ALA A 86 1.54 12.92 31.18
C ALA A 86 2.33 14.09 30.59
N ILE A 87 2.84 13.91 29.38
CA ILE A 87 3.45 14.99 28.59
C ILE A 87 2.68 15.20 27.29
N ARG A 88 2.57 16.47 26.88
CA ARG A 88 1.86 16.87 25.66
C ARG A 88 2.68 17.90 24.89
N ALA A 89 2.70 17.78 23.56
CA ALA A 89 3.22 18.81 22.67
C ALA A 89 2.13 19.88 22.43
N THR A 90 2.48 21.14 22.66
CA THR A 90 1.61 22.31 22.45
C THR A 90 2.36 23.37 21.65
N ASP A 91 1.65 24.37 21.12
CA ASP A 91 2.25 25.46 20.34
C ASP A 91 3.11 24.96 19.15
N ILE A 92 2.63 23.91 18.49
CA ILE A 92 3.34 23.22 17.40
C ILE A 92 3.39 24.13 16.16
N SER A 93 4.59 24.38 15.66
CA SER A 93 4.83 25.14 14.44
C SER A 93 5.77 24.38 13.50
N PHE A 94 5.28 24.10 12.29
CA PHE A 94 6.03 23.43 11.24
C PHE A 94 6.81 24.44 10.41
N ARG A 95 8.13 24.26 10.31
CA ARG A 95 9.06 25.15 9.58
C ARG A 95 9.73 24.38 8.44
N ARG A 96 10.55 25.07 7.64
CA ARG A 96 11.36 24.45 6.56
C ARG A 96 12.59 23.70 7.04
N ASP A 97 13.00 23.91 8.29
CA ASP A 97 14.19 23.32 8.92
C ASP A 97 13.85 22.35 10.05
N GLY A 98 12.57 22.18 10.40
CA GLY A 98 12.14 21.27 11.44
C GLY A 98 10.79 21.67 12.03
N VAL A 99 10.57 21.28 13.27
CA VAL A 99 9.37 21.59 14.04
C VAL A 99 9.77 22.19 15.38
N THR A 100 9.06 23.24 15.77
CA THR A 100 9.13 23.80 17.13
C THR A 100 7.84 23.50 17.88
N PHE A 101 7.93 23.17 19.15
CA PHE A 101 6.77 22.99 20.03
C PHE A 101 7.19 23.15 21.49
N ILE A 102 6.23 23.21 22.41
CA ILE A 102 6.47 23.20 23.85
C ILE A 102 5.95 21.88 24.41
N ALA A 103 6.85 21.08 24.99
CA ALA A 103 6.48 19.89 25.75
C ALA A 103 6.06 20.32 27.17
N ARG A 104 4.79 20.09 27.49
CA ARG A 104 4.19 20.43 28.79
C ARG A 104 3.81 19.18 29.58
N GLY A 105 4.05 19.21 30.89
CA GLY A 105 3.65 18.18 31.84
C GLY A 105 3.69 18.73 33.28
N PRO A 106 3.36 17.93 34.30
CA PRO A 106 3.43 18.37 35.70
C PRO A 106 4.84 18.89 36.07
N GLY A 107 4.97 20.21 36.27
CA GLY A 107 6.25 20.86 36.56
C GLY A 107 7.24 20.94 35.39
N LEU A 108 6.81 20.56 34.17
CA LEU A 108 7.63 20.59 32.96
C LEU A 108 7.06 21.59 31.95
N GLU A 109 7.90 22.53 31.54
CA GLU A 109 7.67 23.37 30.36
C GLU A 109 8.98 23.46 29.58
N LEU A 110 9.11 22.63 28.55
CA LEU A 110 10.33 22.49 27.77
C LEU A 110 10.09 22.94 26.33
N PRO A 111 10.64 24.09 25.89
CA PRO A 111 10.63 24.44 24.47
C PRO A 111 11.52 23.47 23.71
N VAL A 112 11.06 22.98 22.57
CA VAL A 112 11.75 21.97 21.77
C VAL A 112 11.84 22.45 20.33
N PHE A 113 13.04 22.32 19.77
CA PHE A 113 13.24 22.26 18.33
C PHE A 113 13.74 20.88 17.97
N THR A 114 13.20 20.30 16.91
CA THR A 114 13.66 19.04 16.34
C THR A 114 13.66 19.14 14.82
N PRO A 115 14.69 18.61 14.14
CA PRO A 115 14.71 18.53 12.68
C PRO A 115 13.85 17.37 12.15
N LEU A 116 13.19 16.60 13.01
CA LEU A 116 12.23 15.56 12.60
C LEU A 116 10.92 16.20 12.14
N PHE A 117 10.52 15.94 10.90
CA PHE A 117 9.37 16.60 10.28
C PHE A 117 8.03 15.98 10.63
N GLY A 118 7.01 16.84 10.73
CA GLY A 118 5.61 16.46 10.79
C GLY A 118 5.12 15.87 12.11
N PRO A 119 3.83 15.53 12.17
CA PRO A 119 3.25 14.86 13.33
C PRO A 119 4.03 13.61 13.77
N PRO A 120 4.53 12.74 12.86
CA PRO A 120 5.39 11.62 13.27
C PRO A 120 6.68 12.07 13.95
N GLY A 121 7.29 13.17 13.47
CA GLY A 121 8.48 13.77 14.09
C GLY A 121 8.21 14.33 15.49
N VAL A 122 7.07 15.00 15.69
CA VAL A 122 6.63 15.47 17.01
C VAL A 122 6.40 14.28 17.95
N SER A 123 5.69 13.25 17.50
CA SER A 123 5.42 12.06 18.30
C SER A 123 6.72 11.36 18.70
N ALA A 124 7.66 11.18 17.76
CA ALA A 124 8.96 10.58 18.04
C ALA A 124 9.80 11.41 19.03
N ALA A 125 9.81 12.74 18.86
CA ALA A 125 10.50 13.64 19.79
C ALA A 125 9.86 13.60 21.19
N LEU A 126 8.54 13.58 21.28
CA LEU A 126 7.82 13.49 22.55
C LEU A 126 8.07 12.14 23.25
N ALA A 127 8.11 11.05 22.49
CA ALA A 127 8.49 9.73 22.99
C ALA A 127 9.91 9.76 23.59
N ALA A 128 10.87 10.37 22.90
CA ALA A 128 12.24 10.53 23.37
C ALA A 128 12.33 11.40 24.65
N ILE A 129 11.51 12.45 24.75
CA ILE A 129 11.40 13.28 25.96
C ILE A 129 10.88 12.44 27.13
N ALA A 130 9.79 11.69 26.94
CA ALA A 130 9.23 10.82 27.98
C ALA A 130 10.27 9.80 28.50
N VAL A 131 10.98 9.15 27.58
CA VAL A 131 12.05 8.20 27.93
C VAL A 131 13.18 8.89 28.69
N GLY A 132 13.63 10.06 28.21
CA GLY A 132 14.69 10.81 28.86
C GLY A 132 14.34 11.20 30.29
N LEU A 133 13.12 11.69 30.52
CA LEU A 133 12.62 12.07 31.84
C LEU A 133 12.49 10.86 32.77
N TYR A 134 11.99 9.73 32.26
CA TYR A 134 11.90 8.47 33.02
C TYR A 134 13.27 8.01 33.54
N TYR A 135 14.32 8.18 32.73
CA TYR A 135 15.70 7.87 33.13
C TYR A 135 16.43 9.04 33.80
N HIS A 136 15.70 10.07 34.25
CA HIS A 136 16.23 11.24 34.96
C HIS A 136 17.31 12.02 34.18
N ILE A 137 17.23 12.01 32.84
CA ILE A 137 18.05 12.88 32.00
C ILE A 137 17.53 14.32 32.13
N SER A 138 18.43 15.29 32.29
CA SER A 138 18.02 16.68 32.47
C SER A 138 17.29 17.21 31.22
N PRO A 139 16.24 18.06 31.38
CA PRO A 139 15.53 18.64 30.26
C PRO A 139 16.43 19.37 29.24
N GLU A 140 17.50 20.02 29.72
CA GLU A 140 18.48 20.73 28.87
C GLU A 140 19.27 19.73 28.01
N SER A 141 19.65 18.59 28.58
CA SER A 141 20.37 17.53 27.85
C SER A 141 19.48 16.89 26.79
N ILE A 142 18.20 16.68 27.10
CA ILE A 142 17.19 16.18 26.15
C ILE A 142 17.02 17.19 25.00
N GLN A 143 16.79 18.47 25.32
CA GLN A 143 16.62 19.53 24.32
C GLN A 143 17.85 19.65 23.41
N TYR A 144 19.04 19.63 23.99
CA TYR A 144 20.30 19.68 23.25
C TYR A 144 20.43 18.50 22.28
N ALA A 145 20.08 17.28 22.73
CA ALA A 145 20.12 16.10 21.89
C ALA A 145 19.12 16.19 20.72
N LEU A 146 17.87 16.59 20.99
CA LEU A 146 16.82 16.72 19.97
C LEU A 146 17.17 17.75 18.89
N THR A 147 17.78 18.87 19.28
CA THR A 147 18.17 19.95 18.37
C THR A 147 19.26 19.51 17.38
N ARG A 148 20.05 18.49 17.72
CA ARG A 148 21.20 18.00 16.93
C ARG A 148 20.94 16.67 16.24
N LEU A 149 19.69 16.20 16.22
CA LEU A 149 19.35 14.97 15.50
C LEU A 149 19.57 15.14 14.00
N GLU A 150 19.93 14.04 13.34
CA GLU A 150 19.90 13.98 11.88
C GLU A 150 18.67 13.15 11.47
N PRO A 151 17.77 13.70 10.65
CA PRO A 151 16.64 12.93 10.16
C PRO A 151 17.12 11.70 9.37
N PRO A 152 16.53 10.52 9.59
CA PRO A 152 16.90 9.34 8.84
C PRO A 152 16.61 9.53 7.35
N ALA A 153 17.51 9.02 6.50
CA ALA A 153 17.31 9.06 5.06
C ALA A 153 15.98 8.40 4.67
N GLY A 154 15.26 8.98 3.70
CA GLY A 154 13.99 8.45 3.20
C GLY A 154 12.81 8.54 4.15
N ARG A 155 12.89 9.30 5.25
CA ARG A 155 11.83 9.47 6.25
C ARG A 155 11.56 10.94 6.52
N LEU A 156 10.80 11.58 5.61
CA LEU A 156 10.54 13.02 5.59
C LEU A 156 11.80 13.88 5.81
N ARG A 157 12.93 13.47 5.21
CA ARG A 157 14.19 14.19 5.35
C ARG A 157 14.20 15.41 4.43
N PRO A 158 14.38 16.63 4.96
CA PRO A 158 14.54 17.81 4.11
C PRO A 158 15.91 17.80 3.43
N LEU A 159 15.93 18.01 2.12
CA LEU A 159 17.13 18.06 1.29
C LEU A 159 17.09 19.30 0.39
N ARG A 160 18.26 19.80 0.02
CA ARG A 160 18.39 20.98 -0.85
C ARG A 160 18.42 20.53 -2.31
N GLY A 161 17.53 21.08 -3.12
CA GLY A 161 17.55 20.91 -4.56
C GLY A 161 18.54 21.88 -5.23
N LYS A 162 19.08 21.48 -6.39
CA LYS A 162 20.04 22.28 -7.17
C LYS A 162 19.50 23.60 -7.70
N ASN A 163 18.17 23.75 -7.83
CA ASN A 163 17.55 25.02 -8.21
C ASN A 163 17.11 25.83 -6.97
N GLY A 164 17.48 25.38 -5.77
CA GLY A 164 17.12 25.98 -4.49
C GLY A 164 15.79 25.50 -3.91
N GLU A 165 15.06 24.62 -4.60
CA GLU A 165 13.83 24.03 -4.07
C GLU A 165 14.10 23.17 -2.82
N MET A 166 13.08 23.03 -1.97
CA MET A 166 13.13 22.07 -0.87
C MET A 166 12.63 20.71 -1.38
N ILE A 167 13.43 19.66 -1.22
CA ILE A 167 13.02 18.28 -1.50
C ILE A 167 12.76 17.60 -0.17
N LEU A 168 11.57 17.04 0.01
CA LEU A 168 11.23 16.23 1.17
C LEU A 168 11.32 14.75 0.77
N ASP A 169 12.40 14.10 1.18
CA ASP A 169 12.67 12.69 0.90
C ASP A 169 11.90 11.79 1.88
N ASP A 170 10.83 11.17 1.38
CA ASP A 170 10.09 10.10 2.06
C ASP A 170 10.13 8.81 1.22
N SER A 171 11.26 8.56 0.54
CA SER A 171 11.35 7.47 -0.42
C SER A 171 11.47 6.08 0.20
N PHE A 172 11.69 5.94 1.52
CA PHE A 172 11.93 4.64 2.16
C PHE A 172 10.69 3.74 2.17
N ASN A 173 9.56 4.26 2.65
CA ASN A 173 8.25 3.59 2.62
C ASN A 173 7.15 4.66 2.60
N ALA A 174 6.00 4.35 2.01
CA ALA A 174 5.00 5.36 1.68
C ALA A 174 4.29 5.93 2.93
N THR A 175 4.40 7.25 3.16
CA THR A 175 3.61 7.97 4.16
C THR A 175 3.14 9.37 3.71
N LEU A 176 1.83 9.59 3.86
CA LEU A 176 1.07 10.85 4.03
C LEU A 176 1.43 12.08 3.17
N PRO A 177 0.92 12.16 1.92
CA PRO A 177 0.86 13.40 1.14
C PRO A 177 0.26 14.59 1.91
N ALA A 178 -0.64 14.31 2.86
CA ALA A 178 -1.26 15.29 3.75
C ALA A 178 -0.24 16.19 4.47
N MET A 179 0.96 15.67 4.79
CA MET A 179 1.97 16.40 5.54
C MET A 179 2.50 17.63 4.77
N MET A 180 2.54 17.58 3.44
CA MET A 180 3.00 18.72 2.63
C MET A 180 2.18 19.99 2.85
N ALA A 181 0.88 19.85 3.18
CA ALA A 181 0.00 20.98 3.38
C ALA A 181 0.41 21.85 4.58
N ALA A 182 1.01 21.23 5.62
CA ALA A 182 1.46 21.93 6.81
C ALA A 182 2.76 22.72 6.59
N LEU A 183 3.52 22.41 5.53
CA LEU A 183 4.81 23.04 5.27
C LEU A 183 4.68 24.33 4.43
N PRO A 184 5.46 25.37 4.72
CA PRO A 184 5.44 26.61 3.97
C PRO A 184 6.08 26.44 2.58
N ALA A 185 5.28 26.68 1.53
CA ALA A 185 5.70 26.64 0.13
C ALA A 185 4.79 27.53 -0.74
N GLN A 186 5.37 28.10 -1.81
CA GLN A 186 4.62 28.84 -2.84
C GLN A 186 3.91 27.88 -3.79
N ARG A 187 4.56 26.77 -4.14
CA ARG A 187 4.00 25.69 -4.96
C ARG A 187 4.47 24.34 -4.42
N ARG A 188 3.55 23.37 -4.39
CA ARG A 188 3.76 22.02 -3.86
C ARG A 188 3.69 20.99 -4.98
N ILE A 189 4.74 20.20 -5.12
CA ILE A 189 4.88 19.16 -6.15
C ILE A 189 5.00 17.82 -5.44
N ALA A 190 4.15 16.85 -5.77
CA ALA A 190 4.22 15.51 -5.19
C ALA A 190 4.59 14.47 -6.25
N VAL A 191 5.64 13.70 -5.98
CA VAL A 191 6.03 12.50 -6.73
C VAL A 191 5.67 11.29 -5.89
N LEU A 192 4.63 10.57 -6.30
CA LEU A 192 4.07 9.46 -5.53
C LEU A 192 4.23 8.14 -6.28
N GLY A 193 4.89 7.18 -5.66
CA GLY A 193 4.98 5.81 -6.11
C GLY A 193 3.94 4.91 -5.45
N THR A 194 3.78 3.71 -5.97
CA THR A 194 2.91 2.70 -5.34
C THR A 194 3.48 2.30 -3.96
N PRO A 195 2.66 2.27 -2.89
CA PRO A 195 3.09 1.80 -1.57
C PRO A 195 3.63 0.36 -1.61
N ALA A 196 4.58 0.03 -0.72
CA ALA A 196 5.12 -1.32 -0.64
C ALA A 196 4.12 -2.33 -0.05
N GLU A 197 3.33 -1.87 0.93
CA GLU A 197 2.35 -2.67 1.65
C GLU A 197 0.95 -2.33 1.15
N LEU A 198 0.52 -3.04 0.11
CA LEU A 198 -0.85 -2.96 -0.39
C LEU A 198 -1.70 -4.07 0.24
N PRO A 199 -2.98 -3.80 0.56
CA PRO A 199 -3.93 -4.84 0.94
C PRO A 199 -3.98 -5.96 -0.11
N ALA A 200 -3.97 -7.22 0.34
CA ALA A 200 -3.93 -8.38 -0.55
C ALA A 200 -5.20 -8.57 -1.40
N ILE A 201 -6.35 -8.07 -0.94
CA ILE A 201 -7.66 -8.30 -1.57
C ILE A 201 -8.08 -7.09 -2.43
N ASP A 202 -8.00 -5.89 -1.88
CA ASP A 202 -8.40 -4.67 -2.59
C ASP A 202 -7.58 -3.45 -2.11
N PRO A 203 -6.60 -2.98 -2.90
CA PRO A 203 -5.85 -1.78 -2.59
C PRO A 203 -6.56 -0.48 -2.96
N THR A 204 -7.72 -0.55 -3.64
CA THR A 204 -8.41 0.61 -4.21
C THR A 204 -8.74 1.69 -3.18
N PRO A 205 -9.27 1.39 -1.99
CA PRO A 205 -9.58 2.42 -1.00
C PRO A 205 -8.33 3.19 -0.53
N MET A 206 -7.25 2.47 -0.25
CA MET A 206 -5.98 3.05 0.18
C MET A 206 -5.37 3.95 -0.91
N LEU A 207 -5.32 3.46 -2.15
CA LEU A 207 -4.82 4.24 -3.29
C LEU A 207 -5.72 5.45 -3.58
N SER A 208 -7.04 5.31 -3.44
CA SER A 208 -7.97 6.42 -3.66
C SER A 208 -7.78 7.51 -2.59
N GLU A 209 -7.59 7.13 -1.33
CA GLU A 209 -7.30 8.09 -0.27
C GLU A 209 -5.96 8.80 -0.49
N LEU A 210 -4.91 8.07 -0.89
CA LEU A 210 -3.61 8.67 -1.22
C LEU A 210 -3.72 9.68 -2.37
N GLY A 211 -4.41 9.32 -3.46
CA GLY A 211 -4.64 10.22 -4.59
C GLY A 211 -5.46 11.46 -4.21
N GLY A 212 -6.51 11.27 -3.41
CA GLY A 212 -7.33 12.36 -2.89
C GLY A 212 -6.56 13.30 -1.98
N GLN A 213 -5.75 12.77 -1.04
CA GLN A 213 -4.87 13.57 -0.17
C GLN A 213 -3.85 14.36 -0.99
N ALA A 214 -3.20 13.73 -1.95
CA ALA A 214 -2.24 14.38 -2.82
C ALA A 214 -2.84 15.57 -3.56
N ALA A 215 -4.06 15.42 -4.11
CA ALA A 215 -4.75 16.51 -4.79
C ALA A 215 -5.17 17.66 -3.87
N ARG A 216 -5.46 17.39 -2.58
CA ARG A 216 -5.74 18.42 -1.57
C ARG A 216 -4.48 19.20 -1.18
N SER A 217 -3.33 18.52 -1.14
CA SER A 217 -2.09 19.07 -0.58
C SER A 217 -1.09 19.58 -1.62
N ALA A 218 -1.27 19.26 -2.90
CA ALA A 218 -0.34 19.60 -3.97
C ALA A 218 -0.97 20.43 -5.10
N ASP A 219 -0.09 21.08 -5.85
CA ASP A 219 -0.40 21.87 -7.05
C ASP A 219 0.00 21.13 -8.33
N TYR A 220 0.82 20.09 -8.22
CA TYR A 220 1.32 19.29 -9.34
C TYR A 220 1.60 17.86 -8.88
N LEU A 221 1.15 16.86 -9.66
CA LEU A 221 1.35 15.45 -9.32
C LEU A 221 2.13 14.71 -10.40
N VAL A 222 3.09 13.89 -9.96
CA VAL A 222 3.73 12.84 -10.77
C VAL A 222 3.45 11.52 -10.07
N LEU A 223 2.68 10.64 -10.70
CA LEU A 223 2.25 9.37 -10.10
C LEU A 223 2.94 8.21 -10.83
N LYS A 224 3.63 7.35 -10.09
CA LYS A 224 4.43 6.24 -10.60
C LYS A 224 3.92 4.87 -10.15
N GLY A 225 3.91 3.92 -11.08
CA GLY A 225 3.66 2.51 -10.82
C GLY A 225 2.18 2.11 -10.92
N THR A 226 1.89 0.86 -10.57
CA THR A 226 0.60 0.20 -10.84
C THR A 226 -0.59 0.84 -10.13
N GLY A 227 -0.38 1.51 -8.99
CA GLY A 227 -1.41 2.25 -8.26
C GLY A 227 -1.76 3.61 -8.87
N ALA A 228 -1.01 4.09 -9.87
CA ALA A 228 -1.15 5.45 -10.39
C ALA A 228 -2.54 5.73 -10.97
N ALA A 229 -3.11 4.80 -11.75
CA ALA A 229 -4.42 4.99 -12.38
C ALA A 229 -5.53 5.25 -11.34
N THR A 230 -5.57 4.45 -10.27
CA THR A 230 -6.52 4.63 -9.15
C THR A 230 -6.30 5.99 -8.46
N MET A 231 -5.04 6.34 -8.19
CA MET A 231 -4.70 7.63 -7.58
C MET A 231 -5.11 8.82 -8.48
N VAL A 232 -4.92 8.74 -9.80
CA VAL A 232 -5.37 9.77 -10.76
C VAL A 232 -6.86 9.97 -10.67
N HIS A 233 -7.64 8.88 -10.70
CA HIS A 233 -9.09 8.96 -10.67
C HIS A 233 -9.55 9.70 -9.41
N ALA A 234 -9.07 9.30 -8.24
CA ALA A 234 -9.41 9.95 -6.98
C ALA A 234 -8.92 11.40 -6.91
N ALA A 235 -7.71 11.69 -7.41
CA ALA A 235 -7.15 13.05 -7.46
C ALA A 235 -8.02 13.98 -8.31
N ARG A 236 -8.49 13.52 -9.47
CA ARG A 236 -9.36 14.30 -10.37
C ARG A 236 -10.74 14.57 -9.79
N LEU A 237 -11.28 13.67 -8.96
CA LEU A 237 -12.52 13.93 -8.23
C LEU A 237 -12.36 15.08 -7.22
N VAL A 238 -11.18 15.23 -6.62
CA VAL A 238 -10.89 16.28 -5.64
C VAL A 238 -10.51 17.61 -6.31
N LYS A 239 -9.59 17.59 -7.27
CA LYS A 239 -9.09 18.78 -7.97
C LYS A 239 -9.05 18.52 -9.48
N PRO A 240 -10.17 18.71 -10.21
CA PRO A 240 -10.31 18.30 -11.61
C PRO A 240 -9.25 18.89 -12.55
N THR A 241 -8.72 20.07 -12.25
CA THR A 241 -7.77 20.80 -13.09
C THR A 241 -6.31 20.62 -12.71
N ILE A 242 -5.98 19.84 -11.66
CA ILE A 242 -4.59 19.67 -11.24
C ILE A 242 -3.75 19.05 -12.38
N PRO A 243 -2.54 19.57 -12.68
CA PRO A 243 -1.60 18.90 -13.56
C PRO A 243 -1.19 17.55 -12.97
N ILE A 244 -1.35 16.48 -13.75
CA ILE A 244 -1.01 15.11 -13.34
C ILE A 244 -0.27 14.41 -14.47
N HIS A 245 0.88 13.82 -14.14
CA HIS A 245 1.67 12.98 -15.04
C HIS A 245 1.68 11.55 -14.48
N VAL A 246 1.30 10.57 -15.30
CA VAL A 246 1.41 9.15 -14.98
C VAL A 246 2.62 8.59 -15.69
N VAL A 247 3.49 7.90 -14.95
CA VAL A 247 4.78 7.41 -15.45
C VAL A 247 5.09 6.03 -14.89
N ASP A 248 5.89 5.24 -15.61
CA ASP A 248 6.30 3.91 -15.16
C ASP A 248 7.78 3.85 -14.73
N THR A 249 8.59 4.85 -15.11
CA THR A 249 10.04 4.84 -14.85
C THR A 249 10.48 6.04 -14.04
N ASN A 250 11.56 5.89 -13.27
CA ASN A 250 12.15 6.98 -12.50
C ASN A 250 12.64 8.12 -13.42
N THR A 251 13.18 7.77 -14.59
CA THR A 251 13.59 8.76 -15.61
C THR A 251 12.39 9.55 -16.13
N ALA A 252 11.27 8.91 -16.45
CA ALA A 252 10.05 9.60 -16.88
C ALA A 252 9.46 10.47 -15.76
N ALA A 253 9.52 10.01 -14.50
CA ALA A 253 9.13 10.80 -13.34
C ALA A 253 9.95 12.09 -13.25
N GLN A 254 11.27 12.01 -13.43
CA GLN A 254 12.17 13.16 -13.45
C GLN A 254 11.86 14.13 -14.59
N MET A 255 11.67 13.61 -15.80
CA MET A 255 11.36 14.43 -16.99
C MET A 255 10.00 15.11 -16.87
N SER A 256 9.08 14.57 -16.07
CA SER A 256 7.75 15.13 -15.84
C SER A 256 7.73 16.19 -14.76
N LEU A 257 8.82 16.42 -14.02
CA LEU A 257 8.88 17.50 -13.04
C LEU A 257 9.00 18.86 -13.74
N PRO A 258 8.33 19.92 -13.24
CA PRO A 258 8.38 21.25 -13.86
C PRO A 258 9.83 21.78 -13.96
N SER A 259 10.28 22.24 -15.12
CA SER A 259 11.69 22.64 -15.33
C SER A 259 12.09 23.88 -14.53
N GLU A 260 11.14 24.76 -14.26
CA GLU A 260 11.28 26.08 -13.65
C GLU A 260 11.16 26.05 -12.12
N ARG A 261 11.56 24.95 -11.48
CA ARG A 261 11.57 24.85 -10.01
C ARG A 261 12.53 25.85 -9.39
N GLY A 262 12.21 26.35 -8.20
CA GLY A 262 13.06 27.28 -7.45
C GLY A 262 12.81 27.29 -5.95
N ALA A 263 13.39 28.27 -5.25
CA ALA A 263 13.37 28.36 -3.79
C ALA A 263 11.97 28.42 -3.13
N GLY A 264 10.94 28.81 -3.87
CA GLY A 264 9.56 28.80 -3.42
C GLY A 264 8.92 27.41 -3.38
N ASP A 265 9.50 26.43 -4.08
CA ASP A 265 8.91 25.11 -4.30
C ASP A 265 9.24 24.10 -3.20
N LEU A 266 8.29 23.22 -2.96
CA LEU A 266 8.45 22.01 -2.14
C LEU A 266 8.13 20.78 -2.98
N VAL A 267 9.07 19.85 -3.09
CA VAL A 267 8.92 18.58 -3.79
C VAL A 267 8.88 17.44 -2.78
N LEU A 268 7.73 16.82 -2.56
CA LEU A 268 7.66 15.56 -1.81
C LEU A 268 7.93 14.41 -2.77
N VAL A 269 8.77 13.47 -2.35
CA VAL A 269 8.97 12.22 -3.07
C VAL A 269 8.72 11.06 -2.12
N CYS A 270 7.67 10.29 -2.38
CA CYS A 270 7.16 9.27 -1.46
C CYS A 270 6.71 8.02 -2.21
N GLY A 271 7.04 6.82 -1.73
CA GLY A 271 6.64 5.58 -2.36
C GLY A 271 7.25 4.34 -1.72
N GLY A 272 6.80 3.17 -2.13
CA GLY A 272 7.30 1.90 -1.61
C GLY A 272 8.76 1.64 -1.97
N ALA A 273 9.40 0.73 -1.24
CA ALA A 273 10.78 0.32 -1.48
C ALA A 273 11.02 -0.18 -2.93
N GLY A 274 9.98 -0.79 -3.53
CA GLY A 274 9.95 -1.27 -4.91
C GLY A 274 10.08 -0.17 -5.98
N GLU A 275 9.62 1.04 -5.66
CA GLU A 275 9.52 2.14 -6.62
C GLU A 275 10.86 2.81 -6.92
N ARG A 276 11.83 2.65 -6.01
CA ARG A 276 13.18 3.22 -6.10
C ARG A 276 13.20 4.73 -6.31
N LEU A 277 12.30 5.46 -5.67
CA LEU A 277 12.14 6.91 -5.88
C LEU A 277 13.32 7.75 -5.38
N GLU A 278 14.21 7.22 -4.55
CA GLU A 278 15.49 7.86 -4.24
C GLU A 278 16.30 8.15 -5.52
N GLN A 279 16.11 7.36 -6.58
CA GLN A 279 16.74 7.59 -7.87
C GLN A 279 16.12 8.77 -8.61
N VAL A 280 14.86 9.13 -8.32
CA VAL A 280 14.22 10.36 -8.81
C VAL A 280 14.88 11.57 -8.14
N ILE A 281 15.16 11.47 -6.83
CA ILE A 281 15.73 12.55 -6.02
C ILE A 281 17.20 12.83 -6.36
N ALA A 282 18.03 11.79 -6.52
CA ALA A 282 19.49 11.96 -6.57
C ALA A 282 19.98 13.01 -7.60
N PRO A 283 19.44 13.10 -8.83
CA PRO A 283 19.87 14.12 -9.81
C PRO A 283 19.28 15.52 -9.58
N LEU A 284 18.40 15.68 -8.59
CA LEU A 284 17.79 16.94 -8.19
C LEU A 284 18.54 17.61 -7.05
N LEU A 285 19.37 16.87 -6.31
CA LEU A 285 20.14 17.37 -5.17
C LEU A 285 21.10 18.49 -5.57
N ALA A 286 21.32 19.43 -4.66
CA ALA A 286 22.35 20.46 -4.77
C ALA A 286 23.76 19.83 -4.85
N ASP A 287 24.71 20.55 -5.44
CA ASP A 287 26.06 20.02 -5.72
C ASP A 287 26.86 19.61 -4.47
N ASP A 288 26.51 20.16 -3.31
CA ASP A 288 27.09 19.85 -2.00
C ASP A 288 26.41 18.68 -1.26
N GLU A 289 25.28 18.19 -1.78
CA GLU A 289 24.51 17.07 -1.21
C GLU A 289 24.85 15.75 -1.93
N LEU A 290 25.69 14.93 -1.30
CA LEU A 290 26.08 13.63 -1.86
C LEU A 290 24.98 12.58 -1.63
N PRO A 291 24.44 11.93 -2.70
CA PRO A 291 23.40 10.91 -2.56
C PRO A 291 23.74 9.81 -1.54
N ALA A 292 25.01 9.41 -1.45
CA ALA A 292 25.50 8.37 -0.54
C ALA A 292 25.33 8.71 0.95
N ASP A 293 25.27 9.99 1.29
CA ASP A 293 25.21 10.49 2.67
C ASP A 293 23.77 10.84 3.08
N CYS A 294 22.92 11.17 2.09
CA CYS A 294 21.59 11.69 2.37
C CYS A 294 20.42 10.80 1.95
N LEU A 295 20.60 9.89 0.99
CA LEU A 295 19.53 9.03 0.47
C LEU A 295 19.65 7.58 0.93
N VAL A 296 18.52 6.89 0.95
CA VAL A 296 18.45 5.45 1.25
C VAL A 296 18.98 4.59 0.10
N ARG A 297 19.27 3.30 0.37
CA ARG A 297 19.54 2.26 -0.64
C ARG A 297 20.73 2.58 -1.57
N GLN A 298 21.76 3.22 -1.02
CA GLN A 298 22.96 3.62 -1.76
C GLN A 298 24.03 2.52 -1.79
N GLU A 299 23.84 1.44 -1.03
CA GLU A 299 24.79 0.33 -1.01
C GLU A 299 24.91 -0.38 -2.37
N PRO A 300 26.08 -0.94 -2.70
CA PRO A 300 26.30 -1.66 -3.96
C PRO A 300 25.26 -2.75 -4.24
N ALA A 301 24.84 -3.48 -3.19
CA ALA A 301 23.78 -4.50 -3.30
C ALA A 301 22.48 -3.88 -3.83
N TRP A 302 21.99 -2.80 -3.22
CA TRP A 302 20.79 -2.10 -3.68
C TRP A 302 20.94 -1.46 -5.05
N ARG A 303 22.13 -1.01 -5.44
CA ARG A 303 22.41 -0.51 -6.80
C ARG A 303 22.37 -1.62 -7.86
N SER A 304 22.70 -2.85 -7.47
CA SER A 304 22.62 -4.03 -8.34
C SER A 304 21.20 -4.61 -8.45
N VAL A 305 20.34 -4.40 -7.44
CA VAL A 305 18.95 -4.85 -7.46
C VAL A 305 18.21 -4.18 -8.63
N ARG A 306 17.78 -4.99 -9.59
CA ARG A 306 16.78 -4.64 -10.59
C ARG A 306 15.43 -5.06 -10.01
N ILE A 307 14.64 -4.10 -9.52
CA ILE A 307 13.25 -4.37 -9.13
C ILE A 307 12.46 -4.44 -10.42
N GLY A 308 12.33 -5.65 -10.96
CA GLY A 308 11.50 -5.93 -12.13
C GLY A 308 10.13 -6.40 -11.67
N ASP A 309 9.08 -5.83 -12.25
CA ASP A 309 7.83 -6.56 -12.44
C ASP A 309 8.13 -7.66 -13.49
N PRO A 310 7.94 -8.96 -13.20
CA PRO A 310 8.27 -10.05 -14.13
C PRO A 310 7.32 -10.12 -15.35
N GLY A 311 6.40 -9.16 -15.52
CA GLY A 311 5.43 -9.13 -16.61
C GLY A 311 5.89 -8.51 -17.94
N ARG A 312 5.01 -8.62 -18.94
CA ARG A 312 5.09 -7.84 -20.18
C ARG A 312 4.73 -6.37 -19.88
N PRO A 313 5.31 -5.37 -20.57
CA PRO A 313 5.05 -3.94 -20.34
C PRO A 313 3.64 -3.47 -20.75
N THR A 314 2.69 -4.40 -20.90
CA THR A 314 1.32 -4.13 -21.32
C THR A 314 0.39 -4.59 -20.21
N TRP A 315 -0.29 -3.62 -19.62
CA TRP A 315 -1.28 -3.84 -18.57
C TRP A 315 -2.53 -3.04 -18.90
N VAL A 316 -3.68 -3.47 -18.37
CA VAL A 316 -4.96 -2.76 -18.50
C VAL A 316 -5.55 -2.57 -17.11
N TYR A 317 -5.96 -1.34 -16.79
CA TYR A 317 -6.69 -1.06 -15.57
C TYR A 317 -8.16 -1.44 -15.75
N LEU A 318 -8.70 -2.14 -14.77
CA LEU A 318 -10.10 -2.59 -14.79
C LEU A 318 -10.86 -2.01 -13.63
N ASP A 319 -11.82 -1.16 -13.98
CA ASP A 319 -12.80 -0.64 -13.04
C ASP A 319 -13.97 -1.63 -12.89
N LEU A 320 -13.95 -2.40 -11.81
CA LEU A 320 -15.03 -3.34 -11.48
C LEU A 320 -16.33 -2.62 -11.09
N THR A 321 -16.26 -1.37 -10.64
CA THR A 321 -17.44 -0.54 -10.35
C THR A 321 -18.14 -0.19 -11.65
N ALA A 322 -17.41 0.20 -12.69
CA ALA A 322 -17.98 0.45 -14.02
C ALA A 322 -18.67 -0.81 -14.58
N ILE A 323 -18.09 -1.99 -14.39
CA ILE A 323 -18.73 -3.27 -14.77
C ILE A 323 -20.02 -3.48 -13.98
N ALA A 324 -20.01 -3.26 -12.66
CA ALA A 324 -21.18 -3.42 -11.82
C ALA A 324 -22.31 -2.44 -12.20
N ASP A 325 -21.98 -1.18 -12.49
CA ASP A 325 -22.96 -0.17 -12.91
C ASP A 325 -23.57 -0.49 -14.27
N ASN A 326 -22.75 -0.97 -15.21
CA ASN A 326 -23.24 -1.45 -16.51
C ASN A 326 -24.20 -2.62 -16.35
N VAL A 327 -23.90 -3.58 -15.46
CA VAL A 327 -24.80 -4.71 -15.18
C VAL A 327 -26.13 -4.22 -14.59
N ARG A 328 -26.10 -3.28 -13.64
CA ARG A 328 -27.33 -2.70 -13.06
C ARG A 328 -28.16 -1.98 -14.12
N ALA A 329 -27.52 -1.18 -14.97
CA ALA A 329 -28.18 -0.43 -16.04
C ALA A 329 -28.82 -1.38 -17.07
N LEU A 330 -28.08 -2.40 -17.53
CA LEU A 330 -28.60 -3.40 -18.47
C LEU A 330 -29.74 -4.21 -17.85
N ARG A 331 -29.65 -4.56 -16.56
CA ARG A 331 -30.73 -5.27 -15.85
C ARG A 331 -31.99 -4.44 -15.80
N HIS A 332 -31.86 -3.16 -15.45
CA HIS A 332 -32.99 -2.23 -15.42
C HIS A 332 -33.62 -2.07 -16.80
N HIS A 333 -32.80 -1.94 -17.85
CA HIS A 333 -33.28 -1.77 -19.22
C HIS A 333 -33.94 -3.02 -19.79
N ALA A 334 -33.33 -4.19 -19.58
CA ALA A 334 -33.83 -5.45 -20.13
C ALA A 334 -35.11 -5.92 -19.43
N GLY A 335 -35.29 -5.59 -18.14
CA GLY A 335 -36.45 -6.00 -17.35
C GLY A 335 -36.52 -7.52 -17.07
N VAL A 336 -35.45 -8.25 -17.36
CA VAL A 336 -35.33 -9.71 -17.21
C VAL A 336 -33.97 -10.09 -16.61
N PRO A 337 -33.83 -11.31 -16.06
CA PRO A 337 -32.55 -11.83 -15.57
C PRO A 337 -31.42 -11.69 -16.59
N LEU A 338 -30.24 -11.33 -16.09
CA LEU A 338 -29.04 -11.12 -16.90
C LEU A 338 -28.07 -12.28 -16.79
N MET A 339 -27.59 -12.73 -17.95
CA MET A 339 -26.48 -13.68 -18.08
C MET A 339 -25.24 -12.93 -18.58
N VAL A 340 -24.14 -12.97 -17.82
CA VAL A 340 -22.89 -12.31 -18.20
C VAL A 340 -21.92 -13.32 -18.82
N VAL A 341 -21.42 -13.02 -20.01
CA VAL A 341 -20.61 -13.92 -20.82
C VAL A 341 -19.11 -13.60 -20.66
N LEU A 342 -18.33 -14.57 -20.17
CA LEU A 342 -16.91 -14.46 -19.83
C LEU A 342 -16.08 -15.41 -20.69
N LYS A 343 -15.68 -14.95 -21.88
CA LYS A 343 -14.85 -15.72 -22.83
C LYS A 343 -13.40 -15.25 -22.76
N GLY A 344 -12.44 -16.15 -22.95
CA GLY A 344 -11.01 -15.84 -22.97
C GLY A 344 -10.54 -15.12 -21.71
N ASP A 345 -10.89 -15.63 -20.52
CA ASP A 345 -10.64 -14.95 -19.24
C ASP A 345 -11.32 -13.56 -19.13
N GLY A 346 -12.51 -13.42 -19.72
CA GLY A 346 -13.19 -12.12 -19.82
C GLY A 346 -12.47 -11.17 -20.79
N TYR A 347 -11.91 -11.69 -21.87
CA TYR A 347 -10.99 -11.01 -22.80
C TYR A 347 -9.69 -10.53 -22.14
N GLY A 348 -9.11 -11.36 -21.28
CA GLY A 348 -7.87 -11.07 -20.54
C GLY A 348 -8.06 -10.13 -19.35
N HIS A 349 -9.31 -9.89 -18.94
CA HIS A 349 -9.64 -8.99 -17.84
C HIS A 349 -9.77 -9.69 -16.48
N GLY A 350 -9.50 -10.99 -16.40
CA GLY A 350 -9.66 -11.78 -15.17
C GLY A 350 -11.11 -12.17 -14.93
N ALA A 351 -11.53 -13.29 -15.52
CA ALA A 351 -12.92 -13.75 -15.53
C ALA A 351 -13.52 -13.88 -14.13
N ALA A 352 -12.77 -14.35 -13.14
CA ALA A 352 -13.29 -14.52 -11.79
C ALA A 352 -13.58 -13.19 -11.08
N ARG A 353 -12.75 -12.16 -11.29
CA ARG A 353 -12.97 -10.83 -10.73
C ARG A 353 -14.20 -10.18 -11.36
N VAL A 354 -14.31 -10.26 -12.69
CA VAL A 354 -15.47 -9.78 -13.45
C VAL A 354 -16.73 -10.54 -13.05
N ALA A 355 -16.67 -11.87 -12.89
CA ALA A 355 -17.79 -12.69 -12.44
C ALA A 355 -18.34 -12.23 -11.09
N ARG A 356 -17.47 -12.02 -10.10
CA ARG A 356 -17.89 -11.57 -8.76
C ARG A 356 -18.55 -10.20 -8.81
N ALA A 357 -17.96 -9.26 -9.56
CA ALA A 357 -18.53 -7.92 -9.74
C ALA A 357 -19.92 -7.98 -10.39
N ALA A 358 -20.06 -8.76 -11.46
CA ALA A 358 -21.32 -8.93 -12.18
C ALA A 358 -22.41 -9.59 -11.31
N LEU A 359 -22.07 -10.66 -10.60
CA LEU A 359 -23.00 -11.36 -9.70
C LEU A 359 -23.45 -10.45 -8.54
N ALA A 360 -22.51 -9.71 -7.93
CA ALA A 360 -22.83 -8.74 -6.88
C ALA A 360 -23.71 -7.58 -7.38
N ALA A 361 -23.62 -7.26 -8.68
CA ALA A 361 -24.47 -6.26 -9.34
C ALA A 361 -25.85 -6.78 -9.76
N GLY A 362 -26.12 -8.08 -9.56
CA GLY A 362 -27.42 -8.70 -9.82
C GLY A 362 -27.51 -9.50 -11.12
N ALA A 363 -26.40 -9.87 -11.73
CA ALA A 363 -26.41 -10.94 -12.74
C ALA A 363 -26.79 -12.27 -12.07
N GLU A 364 -27.65 -13.06 -12.70
CA GLU A 364 -28.17 -14.32 -12.13
C GLU A 364 -27.45 -15.54 -12.70
N MET A 365 -26.82 -15.40 -13.87
CA MET A 365 -26.11 -16.46 -14.55
C MET A 365 -24.82 -15.96 -15.19
N LEU A 366 -23.90 -16.89 -15.41
CA LEU A 366 -22.71 -16.66 -16.20
C LEU A 366 -22.70 -17.58 -17.42
N ALA A 367 -21.91 -17.22 -18.42
CA ALA A 367 -21.62 -18.09 -19.54
C ALA A 367 -20.15 -18.04 -19.92
N VAL A 368 -19.61 -19.14 -20.44
CA VAL A 368 -18.22 -19.29 -20.88
C VAL A 368 -18.19 -19.93 -22.28
N ALA A 369 -17.06 -19.88 -22.96
CA ALA A 369 -16.91 -20.54 -24.26
C ALA A 369 -16.61 -22.03 -24.11
N THR A 370 -15.90 -22.45 -23.06
CA THR A 370 -15.41 -23.84 -22.91
C THR A 370 -15.62 -24.41 -21.50
N VAL A 371 -15.61 -25.75 -21.39
CA VAL A 371 -15.60 -26.44 -20.08
C VAL A 371 -14.38 -26.03 -19.23
N GLY A 372 -13.22 -25.79 -19.85
CA GLY A 372 -12.01 -25.38 -19.15
C GLY A 372 -12.12 -24.01 -18.46
N GLU A 373 -12.78 -23.04 -19.10
CA GLU A 373 -13.08 -21.74 -18.48
C GLU A 373 -14.07 -21.90 -17.31
N GLY A 374 -15.10 -22.74 -17.47
CA GLY A 374 -16.02 -23.09 -16.40
C GLY A 374 -15.32 -23.74 -15.21
N ARG A 375 -14.39 -24.67 -15.47
CA ARG A 375 -13.51 -25.29 -14.45
C ARG A 375 -12.70 -24.23 -13.69
N SER A 376 -12.09 -23.28 -14.40
CA SER A 376 -11.33 -22.18 -13.78
C SER A 376 -12.18 -21.34 -12.85
N LEU A 377 -13.41 -20.99 -13.25
CA LEU A 377 -14.34 -20.25 -12.40
C LEU A 377 -14.78 -21.06 -11.16
N ARG A 378 -15.03 -22.37 -11.33
CA ARG A 378 -15.36 -23.26 -10.20
C ARG A 378 -14.21 -23.38 -9.21
N ALA A 379 -12.97 -23.53 -9.69
CA ALA A 379 -11.78 -23.57 -8.85
C ALA A 379 -11.59 -22.27 -8.04
N GLN A 380 -12.10 -21.14 -8.55
CA GLN A 380 -12.08 -19.84 -7.87
C GLN A 380 -13.33 -19.57 -7.02
N GLY A 381 -14.13 -20.59 -6.73
CA GLY A 381 -15.24 -20.53 -5.79
C GLY A 381 -16.53 -19.93 -6.34
N ILE A 382 -16.67 -19.75 -7.66
CA ILE A 382 -17.92 -19.28 -8.25
C ILE A 382 -18.95 -20.41 -8.23
N SER A 383 -20.07 -20.22 -7.55
CA SER A 383 -21.17 -21.20 -7.42
C SER A 383 -22.41 -20.89 -8.28
N ALA A 384 -22.47 -19.71 -8.90
CA ALA A 384 -23.59 -19.33 -9.78
C ALA A 384 -23.76 -20.31 -10.96
N PRO A 385 -24.95 -20.39 -11.58
CA PRO A 385 -25.14 -21.18 -12.80
C PRO A 385 -24.21 -20.69 -13.93
N ILE A 386 -23.49 -21.62 -14.57
CA ILE A 386 -22.57 -21.34 -15.68
C ILE A 386 -22.98 -22.15 -16.92
N LEU A 387 -23.26 -21.46 -18.04
CA LEU A 387 -23.54 -22.08 -19.34
C LEU A 387 -22.28 -22.13 -20.21
N VAL A 388 -21.95 -23.31 -20.75
CA VAL A 388 -20.94 -23.45 -21.80
C VAL A 388 -21.62 -23.20 -23.15
N LEU A 389 -21.30 -22.06 -23.79
CA LEU A 389 -21.89 -21.63 -25.06
C LEU A 389 -21.24 -22.26 -26.29
N GLY A 390 -20.02 -22.78 -26.16
CA GLY A 390 -19.30 -23.42 -27.26
C GLY A 390 -19.63 -24.91 -27.38
N TYR A 391 -19.19 -25.51 -28.48
CA TYR A 391 -19.25 -26.96 -28.66
C TYR A 391 -18.57 -27.67 -27.48
N THR A 392 -19.29 -28.60 -26.87
CA THR A 392 -18.78 -29.44 -25.79
C THR A 392 -18.59 -30.84 -26.37
N PRO A 393 -17.36 -31.27 -26.67
CA PRO A 393 -17.14 -32.57 -27.26
C PRO A 393 -17.61 -33.71 -26.34
N PRO A 394 -18.05 -34.87 -26.89
CA PRO A 394 -18.55 -36.01 -26.12
C PRO A 394 -17.65 -36.44 -24.95
N TRP A 395 -16.33 -36.37 -25.10
CA TRP A 395 -15.39 -36.77 -24.02
C TRP A 395 -15.32 -35.77 -22.84
N GLN A 396 -15.86 -34.56 -22.98
CA GLN A 396 -15.87 -33.54 -21.92
C GLN A 396 -17.20 -33.47 -21.15
N VAL A 397 -18.25 -34.14 -21.62
CA VAL A 397 -19.60 -34.02 -21.04
C VAL A 397 -19.67 -34.52 -19.58
N ALA A 398 -18.98 -35.61 -19.25
CA ALA A 398 -18.87 -36.12 -17.89
C ALA A 398 -18.20 -35.11 -16.94
N GLU A 399 -17.21 -34.37 -17.44
CA GLU A 399 -16.56 -33.32 -16.67
C GLU A 399 -17.48 -32.11 -16.45
N ALA A 400 -18.20 -31.69 -17.48
CA ALA A 400 -19.19 -30.62 -17.37
C ALA A 400 -20.25 -30.92 -16.31
N ILE A 401 -20.73 -32.18 -16.25
CA ILE A 401 -21.67 -32.63 -15.21
C ILE A 401 -21.03 -32.58 -13.82
N ARG A 402 -19.79 -33.08 -13.66
CA ARG A 402 -19.08 -33.04 -12.37
C ARG A 402 -18.95 -31.62 -11.83
N LEU A 403 -18.62 -30.68 -12.70
CA LEU A 403 -18.46 -29.25 -12.41
C LEU A 403 -19.78 -28.48 -12.28
N ASP A 404 -20.94 -29.14 -12.42
CA ASP A 404 -22.26 -28.51 -12.44
C ASP A 404 -22.35 -27.35 -13.44
N LEU A 405 -21.90 -27.62 -14.67
CA LEU A 405 -22.02 -26.71 -15.81
C LEU A 405 -23.25 -27.08 -16.64
N MET A 406 -23.92 -26.06 -17.19
CA MET A 406 -24.96 -26.25 -18.20
C MET A 406 -24.30 -26.40 -19.57
N VAL A 407 -24.74 -27.36 -20.37
CA VAL A 407 -24.15 -27.67 -21.68
C VAL A 407 -25.07 -27.17 -22.79
N THR A 408 -24.51 -26.49 -23.79
CA THR A 408 -25.27 -26.17 -25.01
C THR A 408 -25.21 -27.36 -25.97
N LEU A 409 -26.36 -27.86 -26.41
CA LEU A 409 -26.49 -28.95 -27.38
C LEU A 409 -26.60 -28.39 -28.80
N PHE A 410 -25.83 -28.97 -29.71
CA PHE A 410 -25.76 -28.61 -31.13
C PHE A 410 -26.06 -29.78 -32.07
N ASP A 411 -25.98 -31.01 -31.57
CA ASP A 411 -26.11 -32.26 -32.30
C ASP A 411 -26.57 -33.39 -31.37
N ASP A 412 -27.08 -34.46 -31.98
CA ASP A 412 -27.60 -35.64 -31.26
C ASP A 412 -26.48 -36.44 -30.57
N ASP A 413 -25.28 -36.50 -31.15
CA ASP A 413 -24.15 -37.26 -30.60
C ASP A 413 -23.75 -36.72 -29.22
N THR A 414 -23.67 -35.41 -29.09
CA THR A 414 -23.37 -34.73 -27.83
C THR A 414 -24.50 -34.92 -26.82
N ALA A 415 -25.76 -34.92 -27.27
CA ALA A 415 -26.92 -35.18 -26.41
C ALA A 415 -26.92 -36.61 -25.86
N GLN A 416 -26.64 -37.61 -26.71
CA GLN A 416 -26.52 -39.02 -26.31
C GLN A 416 -25.37 -39.23 -25.34
N ALA A 417 -24.18 -38.68 -25.65
CA ALA A 417 -23.01 -38.77 -24.77
C ALA A 417 -23.28 -38.15 -23.40
N LEU A 418 -23.94 -36.98 -23.36
CA LEU A 418 -24.32 -36.32 -22.12
C LEU A 418 -25.34 -37.15 -21.32
N SER A 419 -26.31 -37.78 -21.99
CA SER A 419 -27.31 -38.64 -21.35
C SER A 419 -26.66 -39.88 -20.71
N ILE A 420 -25.78 -40.57 -21.44
CA ILE A 420 -25.02 -41.72 -20.94
C ILE A 420 -24.18 -41.32 -19.72
N ALA A 421 -23.39 -40.25 -19.83
CA ALA A 421 -22.54 -39.79 -18.73
C ALA A 421 -23.34 -39.35 -17.50
N ALA A 422 -24.53 -38.75 -17.68
CA ALA A 422 -25.42 -38.36 -16.60
C ALA A 422 -25.92 -39.59 -15.82
N LEU A 423 -26.34 -40.64 -16.54
CA LEU A 423 -26.77 -41.91 -15.94
C LEU A 423 -25.62 -42.60 -15.18
N GLU A 424 -24.44 -42.68 -15.79
CA GLU A 424 -23.24 -43.27 -15.16
C GLU A 424 -22.82 -42.54 -13.89
N LEU A 425 -22.95 -41.21 -13.86
CA LEU A 425 -22.62 -40.38 -12.70
C LEU A 425 -23.74 -40.30 -11.66
N GLY A 426 -24.94 -40.83 -11.95
CA GLY A 426 -26.11 -40.70 -11.08
C GLY A 426 -26.54 -39.24 -10.87
N ARG A 427 -26.36 -38.36 -11.87
CA ARG A 427 -26.66 -36.93 -11.81
C ARG A 427 -27.52 -36.50 -12.99
N SER A 428 -28.31 -35.44 -12.82
CA SER A 428 -29.00 -34.79 -13.95
C SER A 428 -28.09 -33.76 -14.62
N ALA A 429 -28.03 -33.78 -15.95
CA ALA A 429 -27.39 -32.73 -16.73
C ALA A 429 -28.39 -31.61 -17.06
N ARG A 430 -27.94 -30.35 -16.96
CA ARG A 430 -28.72 -29.19 -17.41
C ARG A 430 -28.27 -28.77 -18.79
N VAL A 431 -29.20 -28.52 -19.69
CA VAL A 431 -28.90 -28.24 -21.09
C VAL A 431 -29.61 -27.01 -21.63
N HIS A 432 -28.99 -26.37 -22.61
CA HIS A 432 -29.63 -25.41 -23.50
C HIS A 432 -29.58 -25.97 -24.92
N ILE A 433 -30.68 -25.93 -25.63
CA ILE A 433 -30.71 -26.32 -27.04
C ILE A 433 -30.39 -25.09 -27.87
N LYS A 434 -29.34 -25.17 -28.69
CA LYS A 434 -29.03 -24.14 -29.67
C LYS A 434 -29.79 -24.47 -30.95
N VAL A 435 -30.72 -23.60 -31.35
CA VAL A 435 -31.40 -23.69 -32.64
C VAL A 435 -30.68 -22.77 -33.63
N ASP A 436 -30.30 -23.30 -34.79
CA ASP A 436 -29.72 -22.51 -35.88
C ASP A 436 -30.84 -21.87 -36.71
N THR A 437 -31.00 -20.56 -36.59
CA THR A 437 -32.03 -19.80 -37.30
C THR A 437 -31.55 -19.24 -38.65
N GLY A 438 -30.46 -19.78 -39.21
CA GLY A 438 -29.95 -19.43 -40.55
C GLY A 438 -28.53 -18.85 -40.58
N MET A 439 -27.78 -18.93 -39.48
CA MET A 439 -26.36 -18.53 -39.45
C MET A 439 -25.41 -19.66 -39.86
N ALA A 440 -25.89 -20.90 -39.95
CA ALA A 440 -25.18 -22.10 -40.41
C ALA A 440 -23.84 -22.32 -39.70
N ARG A 441 -23.79 -22.08 -38.39
CA ARG A 441 -22.55 -22.16 -37.59
C ARG A 441 -22.55 -23.32 -36.63
N LEU A 442 -23.47 -23.31 -35.68
CA LEU A 442 -23.63 -24.32 -34.64
C LEU A 442 -25.10 -24.25 -34.17
N GLY A 443 -25.77 -25.40 -34.14
CA GLY A 443 -27.14 -25.53 -33.66
C GLY A 443 -27.90 -26.63 -34.40
N LEU A 444 -28.96 -27.11 -33.78
CA LEU A 444 -29.94 -27.99 -34.42
C LEU A 444 -30.78 -27.19 -35.43
N PRO A 445 -31.19 -27.81 -36.54
CA PRO A 445 -32.02 -27.17 -37.56
C PRO A 445 -33.43 -26.80 -37.06
#